data_AF-A0A7X6YFJ9-F1
#
_entry.id   AF-A0A7X6YFJ9-F1
#
_cell.length_a   1.000
_cell.length_b   1.000
_cell.length_c   1.000
_cell.angle_alpha   90.00
_cell.angle_beta   90.00
_cell.angle_gamma   90.00
#
_symmetry.space_group_name_H-M   'P 1'
#
loop_
_entity.id
_entity.type
_entity.pdbx_description
1 polymer ?
#
loop_
_entity_poly.entity_id
_entity_poly.type
_entity_poly.pdbx_seq_one_letter_code
_entity_poly.pdbx_strand_id
1 'polypeptide(L)'
;MLYHFERRGLPEDVAYGLADFLNTRALDTYFRSFNGHTQVNATDLRHLRYPSLPLLSRLGRWVRNHPQAGADQVDEKVMAITA
;
A
#
# COMPACT_ATOMS: atom_id res chain seq x y z
N MET A 1 -4.28 1.12 13.96
CA MET A 1 -3.80 -0.12 14.61
C MET A 1 -2.39 -0.36 14.12
N LEU A 2 -1.40 -0.35 15.02
CA LEU A 2 0.00 -0.65 14.68
C LEU A 2 0.09 -2.08 14.12
N TYR A 3 0.60 -2.23 12.92
CA TYR A 3 0.98 -3.52 12.37
C TYR A 3 2.17 -4.06 13.19
N HIS A 4 1.92 -5.11 13.99
CA HIS A 4 2.89 -5.75 14.87
C HIS A 4 3.34 -7.08 14.21
N PHE A 5 4.58 -7.12 13.70
CA PHE A 5 5.25 -8.38 13.35
C PHE A 5 6.15 -8.78 14.52
N GLU A 6 5.68 -9.69 15.38
CA GLU A 6 6.54 -10.40 16.35
C GLU A 6 7.43 -9.51 17.27
N ARG A 7 6.89 -8.37 17.76
CA ARG A 7 7.60 -7.40 18.63
C ARG A 7 8.85 -6.75 17.99
N ARG A 8 9.05 -6.91 16.69
CA ARG A 8 10.04 -6.16 15.90
C ARG A 8 9.28 -5.20 15.01
N GLY A 9 9.82 -4.00 14.79
CA GLY A 9 9.22 -3.05 13.84
C GLY A 9 9.06 -3.70 12.46
N LEU A 10 8.15 -3.17 11.63
CA LEU A 10 8.12 -3.61 10.24
C LEU A 10 9.48 -3.34 9.59
N PRO A 11 9.99 -4.25 8.75
CA PRO A 11 11.13 -3.96 7.89
C PRO A 11 10.85 -2.66 7.14
N GLU A 12 11.83 -1.76 7.11
CA GLU A 12 11.69 -0.42 6.55
C GLU A 12 11.10 -0.46 5.12
N ASP A 13 11.61 -1.36 4.27
CA ASP A 13 11.11 -1.56 2.91
C ASP A 13 9.64 -2.00 2.87
N VAL A 14 9.17 -2.79 3.84
CA VAL A 14 7.76 -3.20 3.92
C VAL A 14 6.91 -2.03 4.38
N ALA A 15 7.39 -1.21 5.33
CA ALA A 15 6.69 -0.03 5.78
C ALA A 15 6.51 1.00 4.66
N TYR A 16 7.55 1.28 3.87
CA TYR A 16 7.46 2.13 2.69
C TYR A 16 6.52 1.55 1.64
N GLY A 17 6.63 0.26 1.31
CA GLY A 17 5.75 -0.37 0.33
C GLY A 17 4.29 -0.38 0.77
N LEU A 18 4.01 -0.59 2.05
CA LEU A 18 2.66 -0.53 2.59
C LEU A 18 2.10 0.89 2.56
N ALA A 19 2.90 1.89 2.95
CA ALA A 19 2.48 3.29 2.91
C ALA A 19 2.14 3.73 1.48
N ASP A 20 2.98 3.40 0.51
CA ASP A 20 2.74 3.75 -0.89
C ASP A 20 1.55 2.99 -1.48
N PHE A 21 1.42 1.69 -1.21
CA PHE A 21 0.27 0.91 -1.64
C PHE A 21 -1.04 1.53 -1.14
N LEU A 22 -1.09 1.97 0.13
CA LEU A 22 -2.27 2.62 0.71
C LEU A 22 -2.54 4.02 0.13
N ASN A 23 -1.54 4.66 -0.47
CA ASN A 23 -1.66 5.97 -1.11
C ASN A 23 -1.93 5.90 -2.63
N THR A 24 -2.12 4.69 -3.18
CA THR A 24 -2.42 4.52 -4.61
C THR A 24 -3.82 5.03 -4.97
N ARG A 25 -3.98 5.61 -6.16
CA ARG A 25 -5.32 6.04 -6.63
C ARG A 25 -6.23 4.86 -6.89
N ALA A 26 -5.69 3.69 -7.22
CA ALA A 26 -6.47 2.47 -7.35
C ALA A 26 -7.19 2.13 -6.04
N LEU A 27 -6.50 2.28 -4.91
CA LEU A 27 -7.08 2.04 -3.60
C LEU A 27 -8.02 3.17 -3.16
N ASP A 28 -7.66 4.43 -3.40
CA ASP A 28 -8.56 5.56 -3.18
C ASP A 28 -9.87 5.39 -3.97
N THR A 29 -9.78 5.00 -5.25
CA THR A 29 -10.94 4.73 -6.12
C THR A 29 -11.75 3.55 -5.60
N TYR A 30 -11.11 2.45 -5.19
CA TYR A 30 -11.79 1.31 -4.59
C TYR A 30 -12.62 1.72 -3.36
N PHE A 31 -12.03 2.49 -2.44
CA PHE A 31 -12.75 3.00 -1.27
C PHE A 31 -13.86 3.98 -1.63
N ARG A 32 -13.61 4.87 -2.59
CA ARG A 32 -14.56 5.91 -3.03
C ARG A 32 -15.76 5.29 -3.76
N SER A 33 -15.55 4.24 -4.55
CA SER A 33 -16.61 3.48 -5.23
C SER A 33 -17.46 2.62 -4.28
N PHE A 34 -16.89 2.14 -3.17
CA PHE A 34 -17.62 1.27 -2.23
C PHE A 34 -18.41 2.03 -1.15
N ASN A 35 -17.97 3.23 -0.77
CA ASN A 35 -18.55 3.95 0.37
C ASN A 35 -19.01 5.39 0.10
N GLY A 36 -18.69 6.01 -1.05
CA GLY A 36 -19.05 7.41 -1.34
C GLY A 36 -18.42 8.47 -0.42
N HIS A 37 -17.70 8.03 0.61
CA HIS A 37 -17.03 8.83 1.63
C HIS A 37 -15.59 8.31 1.79
N THR A 38 -14.62 9.21 2.00
CA THR A 38 -13.20 8.88 2.22
C THR A 38 -12.90 8.29 3.60
N GLN A 39 -13.92 7.95 4.39
CA GLN A 39 -13.77 7.45 5.74
C GLN A 39 -13.50 5.94 5.72
N VAL A 40 -12.22 5.59 5.72
CA VAL A 40 -11.76 4.18 5.73
C VAL A 40 -11.73 3.67 7.18
N ASN A 41 -12.55 2.68 7.51
CA ASN A 41 -12.52 2.06 8.85
C ASN A 41 -11.49 0.92 8.92
N ALA A 42 -11.08 0.57 10.14
CA ALA A 42 -10.19 -0.57 10.40
C ALA A 42 -10.78 -1.91 9.89
N THR A 43 -12.10 -2.00 9.78
CA THR A 43 -12.80 -3.16 9.20
C THR A 43 -12.64 -3.22 7.69
N ASP A 44 -12.73 -2.08 6.99
CA ASP A 44 -12.54 -2.02 5.53
C ASP A 44 -11.10 -2.38 5.16
N LEU A 45 -10.15 -1.88 5.95
CA LEU A 45 -8.75 -2.28 5.83
C LEU A 45 -8.55 -3.79 6.02
N ARG A 46 -9.33 -4.48 6.85
CA ARG A 46 -9.20 -5.94 7.03
C ARG A 46 -9.76 -6.74 5.87
N HIS A 47 -10.73 -6.20 5.14
CA HIS A 47 -11.31 -6.85 3.97
C HIS A 47 -10.52 -6.59 2.68
N LEU A 48 -9.57 -5.65 2.72
CA LEU A 48 -8.66 -5.36 1.64
C LEU A 48 -7.73 -6.55 1.37
N ARG A 49 -7.59 -6.95 0.10
CA ARG A 49 -6.55 -7.91 -0.26
C ARG A 49 -5.19 -7.21 -0.23
N TYR A 50 -4.40 -7.49 0.81
CA TYR A 50 -3.03 -7.00 0.87
C TYR A 50 -2.12 -7.78 -0.07
N PRO A 51 -1.19 -7.10 -0.76
CA PRO A 51 -0.07 -7.75 -1.41
C PRO A 51 0.78 -8.50 -0.37
N SER A 52 1.46 -9.56 -0.81
CA SER A 52 2.34 -10.32 0.08
C SER A 52 3.53 -9.49 0.59
N LEU A 53 4.09 -9.85 1.75
CA LEU A 53 5.25 -9.14 2.32
C LEU A 53 6.44 -8.99 1.36
N PRO A 54 6.82 -10.02 0.56
CA PRO A 54 7.90 -9.87 -0.42
C PRO A 54 7.59 -8.82 -1.48
N LEU A 55 6.31 -8.67 -1.82
CA LEU A 55 5.82 -7.75 -2.83
C LEU A 55 5.82 -6.32 -2.29
N LEU A 56 5.34 -6.11 -1.06
CA LEU A 56 5.46 -4.84 -0.34
C LEU A 56 6.93 -4.43 -0.18
N SER A 57 7.81 -5.36 0.19
CA SER A 57 9.25 -5.08 0.29
C SER A 57 9.89 -4.71 -1.05
N ARG A 58 9.45 -5.31 -2.18
CA ARG A 58 9.93 -4.94 -3.52
C ARG A 58 9.43 -3.56 -3.93
N LEU A 59 8.16 -3.25 -3.62
CA LEU A 59 7.57 -1.94 -3.88
C LEU A 59 8.29 -0.85 -3.07
N GLY A 60 8.46 -1.03 -1.77
CA GLY A 60 9.13 -0.03 -0.93
C GLY A 60 10.58 0.21 -1.32
N ARG A 61 11.33 -0.83 -1.72
CA ARG A 61 12.67 -0.65 -2.30
C ARG A 61 12.65 0.16 -3.59
N TRP A 62 11.68 -0.09 -4.46
CA TRP A 62 11.54 0.66 -5.70
C TRP A 62 11.22 2.14 -5.43
N VAL A 63 10.26 2.43 -4.54
CA VAL A 63 9.88 3.78 -4.12
C VAL A 63 11.07 4.54 -3.51
N ARG A 64 11.81 3.89 -2.61
CA ARG A 64 13.01 4.50 -2.01
C ARG A 64 14.08 4.85 -3.03
N ASN A 65 14.20 4.06 -4.10
CA ASN A 65 15.12 4.33 -5.20
C ASN A 65 14.58 5.37 -6.21
N HIS A 66 13.29 5.71 -6.14
CA HIS A 66 12.63 6.67 -7.02
C HIS A 66 11.84 7.71 -6.20
N PRO A 67 12.51 8.54 -5.37
CA PRO A 67 11.83 9.51 -4.51
C PRO A 67 11.08 10.61 -5.26
N GLN A 68 11.32 10.76 -6.57
CA GLN A 68 10.61 11.67 -7.47
C GLN A 68 9.46 11.00 -8.23
N ALA A 69 9.19 9.72 -7.96
CA ALA A 69 8.09 9.03 -8.60
C ALA A 69 6.76 9.67 -8.16
N GLY A 70 5.99 10.14 -9.14
CA GLY A 70 4.64 10.62 -8.91
C GLY A 70 3.68 9.48 -8.60
N ALA A 71 2.51 9.81 -8.05
CA ALA A 71 1.47 8.84 -7.73
C ALA A 71 1.10 7.92 -8.92
N ASP A 72 1.11 8.45 -10.15
CA ASP A 72 0.79 7.68 -11.36
C ASP A 72 1.80 6.55 -11.63
N GLN A 73 3.09 6.77 -11.34
CA GLN A 73 4.14 5.76 -11.55
C GLN A 73 4.10 4.68 -10.46
N VAL A 74 3.76 5.08 -9.23
CA VAL A 74 3.53 4.14 -8.12
C VAL A 74 2.30 3.27 -8.41
N ASP A 75 1.22 3.87 -8.93
CA ASP A 75 0.00 3.16 -9.32
C ASP A 75 0.26 2.12 -10.40
N GLU A 76 0.94 2.50 -11.49
CA GLU A 76 1.33 1.58 -12.55
C GLU A 76 2.18 0.44 -12.00
N LYS A 77 3.14 0.78 -11.12
CA LYS A 77 4.00 -0.22 -10.50
C LYS A 77 3.17 -1.19 -9.67
N VAL A 78 2.28 -0.71 -8.81
CA VAL A 78 1.42 -1.52 -7.94
C VAL A 78 0.48 -2.42 -8.74
N MET A 79 -0.13 -1.91 -9.82
CA MET A 79 -0.95 -2.73 -10.71
C MET A 79 -0.12 -3.86 -11.34
N ALA A 80 1.10 -3.56 -11.80
CA ALA A 80 1.99 -4.54 -12.40
C ALA A 80 2.49 -5.64 -11.44
N ILE A 81 2.45 -5.41 -10.12
CA ILE A 81 2.83 -6.42 -9.11
C ILE A 81 1.63 -7.13 -8.47
N THR A 82 0.42 -6.58 -8.59
CA THR A 82 -0.80 -7.14 -7.97
C THR A 82 -1.67 -7.93 -8.96
N ALA A 83 -1.41 -7.80 -10.27
CA ALA A 83 -1.98 -8.64 -11.33
C ALA A 83 -1.41 -10.07 -11.30
#